data_AF-A0A2J7ZNW6-F1
#
_entry.id   AF-A0A2J7ZNW6-F1
#
_cell.length_a   1.000
_cell.length_b   1.000
_cell.length_c   1.000
_cell.angle_alpha   90.00
_cell.angle_beta   90.00
_cell.angle_gamma   90.00
#
_symmetry.space_group_name_H-M   'P 1'
#
loop_
_entity.id
_entity.type
_entity.pdbx_description
1 polymer ?
#
loop_
_entity_poly.entity_id
_entity_poly.type
_entity_poly.pdbx_seq_one_letter_code
_entity_poly.pdbx_strand_id
1 'polypeptide(L)'
;MEVAKLFQNASLQVTINIRGTEEDPMFQANQIGKLLGLVNIRESLKDFDEDELRVSTTDTSAGQRTALFLTQLGLYRLLCQSRKPVFWA
;
A
#
# COMPACT_ATOMS: atom_id res chain seq x y z
N MET A 1 15.01 -18.36 -6.60
CA MET A 1 14.36 -17.32 -7.44
C MET A 1 12.86 -17.55 -7.40
N GLU A 2 12.19 -17.08 -6.35
CA GLU A 2 10.79 -17.48 -6.05
C GLU A 2 9.86 -16.28 -5.83
N VAL A 3 10.45 -15.09 -5.59
CA VAL A 3 9.72 -13.82 -5.58
C VAL A 3 8.98 -13.58 -6.90
N ALA A 4 9.54 -14.03 -8.05
CA ALA A 4 8.91 -13.87 -9.36
C ALA A 4 7.65 -14.74 -9.55
N LYS A 5 7.51 -15.86 -8.83
CA LYS A 5 6.35 -16.76 -8.95
C LYS A 5 5.15 -16.28 -8.13
N LEU A 6 5.37 -15.50 -7.08
CA LEU A 6 4.28 -14.88 -6.30
C LEU A 6 3.45 -13.91 -7.17
N PHE A 7 4.06 -13.33 -8.22
CA PHE A 7 3.39 -12.45 -9.18
C PHE A 7 2.71 -13.18 -10.34
N GLN A 8 2.94 -14.48 -10.55
CA GLN A 8 2.39 -15.23 -11.68
C GLN A 8 1.03 -15.89 -11.39
N ASN A 9 0.61 -16.03 -10.12
CA ASN A 9 -0.59 -16.78 -9.76
C ASN A 9 -1.70 -15.94 -9.10
N ALA A 10 -1.67 -14.61 -9.27
CA ALA A 10 -2.77 -13.75 -8.90
C ALA A 10 -3.20 -13.00 -10.16
N SER A 11 -4.37 -13.34 -10.72
CA SER A 11 -5.07 -12.56 -11.75
C SER A 11 -5.55 -11.19 -11.22
N LEU A 12 -4.90 -10.65 -10.19
CA LEU A 12 -5.17 -9.37 -9.58
C LEU A 12 -4.29 -8.33 -10.28
N GLN A 13 -4.76 -7.81 -11.41
CA GLN A 13 -4.26 -6.54 -11.93
C GLN A 13 -4.74 -5.42 -11.00
N VAL A 14 -3.94 -5.11 -9.98
CA VAL A 14 -4.17 -3.94 -9.13
C VAL A 14 -3.34 -2.79 -9.69
N THR A 15 -4.00 -1.78 -10.24
CA THR A 15 -3.34 -0.52 -10.59
C THR A 15 -3.00 0.22 -9.30
N ILE A 16 -1.72 0.53 -9.10
CA ILE A 16 -1.24 1.35 -7.99
C ILE A 16 -1.03 2.78 -8.48
N ASN A 17 -1.70 3.73 -7.85
CA ASN A 17 -1.46 5.15 -8.05
C ASN A 17 -0.23 5.53 -7.23
N ILE A 18 0.82 5.94 -7.95
CA ILE A 18 2.06 6.46 -7.37
C ILE A 18 2.07 7.97 -7.57
N ARG A 19 2.42 8.70 -6.52
CA ARG A 19 2.60 10.16 -6.50
C ARG A 19 3.99 10.49 -5.94
N GLY A 20 4.34 11.78 -5.88
CA GLY A 20 5.61 12.24 -5.33
C GLY A 20 6.68 12.40 -6.40
N THR A 21 7.94 12.29 -6.00
CA THR A 21 9.11 12.36 -6.88
C THR A 21 9.76 10.98 -7.00
N GLU A 22 10.78 10.85 -7.86
CA GLU A 22 11.57 9.62 -7.92
C GLU A 22 12.33 9.34 -6.62
N GLU A 23 12.72 10.39 -5.88
CA GLU A 23 13.44 10.29 -4.61
C GLU A 23 12.51 10.04 -3.41
N ASP A 24 11.27 10.52 -3.48
CA ASP A 24 10.25 10.31 -2.44
C ASP A 24 8.91 9.86 -3.06
N PRO A 25 8.83 8.58 -3.51
CA PRO A 25 7.62 8.04 -4.09
C PRO A 25 6.59 7.70 -3.00
N MET A 26 5.33 8.00 -3.32
CA MET A 26 4.18 7.78 -2.45
C MET A 26 3.18 6.83 -3.09
N PHE A 27 2.75 5.80 -2.36
CA PHE A 27 1.90 4.72 -2.86
C PHE A 27 0.52 4.76 -2.22
N GLN A 28 -0.56 4.74 -3.01
CA GLN A 28 -1.90 4.84 -2.44
C GLN A 28 -2.25 3.62 -1.57
N ALA A 29 -2.48 3.85 -0.29
CA ALA A 29 -2.52 2.80 0.72
C ALA A 29 -3.64 1.80 0.44
N ASN A 30 -4.86 2.25 0.14
CA ASN A 30 -6.00 1.37 -0.13
C ASN A 30 -5.76 0.35 -1.25
N GLN A 31 -4.95 0.67 -2.26
CA GLN A 31 -4.61 -0.23 -3.35
C GLN A 31 -3.55 -1.24 -2.92
N ILE A 32 -2.56 -0.82 -2.12
CA ILE A 32 -1.60 -1.73 -1.48
C ILE A 32 -2.33 -2.72 -0.55
N GLY A 33 -3.32 -2.26 0.22
CA GLY A 33 -4.14 -3.15 1.05
C GLY A 33 -4.88 -4.20 0.24
N LYS A 34 -5.49 -3.80 -0.89
CA LYS A 34 -6.14 -4.74 -1.83
C LYS A 34 -5.14 -5.74 -2.41
N LEU A 35 -3.96 -5.29 -2.82
CA LEU A 35 -2.88 -6.14 -3.32
C LEU A 35 -2.47 -7.20 -2.29
N LEU A 36 -2.38 -6.81 -1.02
CA LEU A 36 -2.05 -7.71 0.09
C LEU A 36 -3.23 -8.59 0.53
N GLY A 37 -4.45 -8.28 0.08
CA GLY A 37 -5.67 -8.98 0.51
C GLY A 37 -6.11 -8.58 1.93
N LEU A 38 -5.75 -7.38 2.38
CA LEU A 38 -6.17 -6.84 3.68
C LEU A 38 -7.63 -6.37 3.60
N VAL A 39 -8.49 -6.90 4.48
CA VAL A 39 -9.90 -6.49 4.58
C VAL A 39 -10.02 -5.06 5.10
N ASN A 40 -9.19 -4.69 6.08
CA ASN A 40 -9.17 -3.36 6.69
C ASN A 40 -7.76 -2.83 6.82
N ILE A 41 -7.29 -2.11 5.79
CA ILE A 41 -5.94 -1.53 5.83
C ILE A 41 -5.77 -0.46 6.90
N ARG A 42 -6.83 0.26 7.29
CA ARG A 42 -6.71 1.34 8.29
C ARG A 42 -6.25 0.81 9.64
N GLU A 43 -6.63 -0.42 9.98
CA GLU A 43 -6.17 -1.08 11.20
C GLU A 43 -4.68 -1.40 11.15
N SER A 44 -4.18 -1.87 10.01
CA SER A 44 -2.74 -2.10 9.79
C SER A 44 -1.91 -0.81 9.82
N LEU A 45 -2.52 0.34 9.55
CA LEU A 45 -1.86 1.65 9.50
C LEU A 45 -2.04 2.49 10.77
N LYS A 46 -2.69 1.95 11.80
CA LYS A 46 -3.06 2.73 12.99
C LYS A 46 -1.84 3.28 13.74
N ASP A 47 -0.75 2.53 13.75
CA ASP A 47 0.49 2.87 14.47
C ASP A 47 1.56 3.44 13.53
N PHE A 48 1.17 3.92 12.34
CA PHE A 48 2.08 4.58 11.40
C PHE A 48 2.19 6.06 11.75
N ASP A 49 3.41 6.57 11.70
CA ASP A 49 3.66 7.99 11.88
C ASP A 49 3.59 8.75 10.54
N GLU A 50 3.83 10.06 10.61
CA GLU A 50 3.76 10.91 9.44
C GLU A 50 4.83 10.52 8.40
N ASP A 51 6.02 10.08 8.81
CA ASP A 51 7.12 9.72 7.90
C ASP A 51 6.86 8.41 7.14
N GLU A 52 5.93 7.61 7.63
CA GLU A 52 5.48 6.37 6.99
C GLU A 52 4.19 6.57 6.19
N LEU A 53 3.33 7.49 6.63
CA LEU A 53 1.99 7.67 6.11
C LEU A 53 1.64 9.16 5.92
N ARG A 54 1.34 9.54 4.69
CA ARG A 54 0.89 10.89 4.33
C ARG A 54 -0.59 10.91 3.99
N VAL A 55 -1.27 11.97 4.40
CA VAL A 55 -2.68 12.23 4.07
C VAL A 55 -2.72 13.17 2.86
N SER A 56 -3.36 12.75 1.77
CA SER A 56 -3.60 13.59 0.60
C SER A 56 -5.08 13.88 0.46
N THR A 57 -5.42 15.16 0.54
CA THR A 57 -6.77 15.65 0.32
C THR A 57 -6.86 16.18 -1.11
N THR A 58 -7.86 15.74 -1.86
CA THR A 58 -8.13 16.21 -3.22
C THR A 58 -9.54 16.74 -3.29
N ASP A 59 -9.68 18.01 -3.67
CA ASP A 59 -10.96 18.63 -3.94
C ASP A 59 -11.48 18.12 -5.27
N THR A 60 -12.64 17.47 -5.23
CA THR A 60 -13.36 17.04 -6.43
C THR A 60 -14.66 17.81 -6.53
N SER A 61 -15.22 17.91 -7.73
CA SER A 61 -16.56 18.52 -7.93
C SER A 61 -17.66 17.85 -7.10
N ALA A 62 -17.43 16.61 -6.63
CA ALA A 62 -18.29 15.85 -5.72
C ALA A 62 -17.92 16.02 -4.23
N GLY A 63 -17.06 16.97 -3.89
CA GLY A 63 -16.60 17.25 -2.52
C GLY A 63 -15.14 16.86 -2.26
N GLN A 64 -14.70 17.14 -1.04
CA GLN A 64 -13.34 16.87 -0.58
C GLN A 64 -13.14 15.37 -0.33
N ARG A 65 -12.15 14.76 -0.99
CA ARG A 65 -11.80 13.34 -0.81
C ARG A 65 -10.43 13.20 -0.18
N THR A 66 -10.35 12.49 0.94
CA THR A 66 -9.10 12.21 1.63
C THR A 66 -8.63 10.78 1.32
N ALA A 67 -7.40 10.66 0.83
CA ALA A 67 -6.73 9.39 0.56
C ALA A 67 -5.42 9.30 1.34
N LEU A 68 -5.10 8.09 1.79
CA LEU A 68 -3.85 7.79 2.49
C LEU A 68 -2.80 7.29 1.48
N PHE A 69 -1.58 7.75 1.64
CA PHE A 69 -0.43 7.36 0.85
C PHE A 69 0.70 6.89 1.77
N LEU A 70 1.32 5.78 1.42
CA LEU A 70 2.49 5.23 2.09
C LEU A 70 3.75 5.81 1.46
N THR A 71 4.68 6.26 2.28
CA THR A 71 6.06 6.50 1.82
C THR A 71 6.75 5.16 1.57
N GLN A 72 7.96 5.19 1.03
CA GLN A 72 8.77 3.98 0.89
C GLN A 72 8.97 3.25 2.23
N LEU A 73 9.22 3.99 3.32
CA LEU A 73 9.38 3.42 4.66
C LEU A 73 8.11 2.72 5.14
N GLY A 74 6.95 3.41 5.04
CA GLY A 74 5.67 2.84 5.43
C GLY A 74 5.30 1.61 4.60
N LEU A 75 5.57 1.64 3.29
CA LEU A 75 5.35 0.49 2.42
C LEU A 75 6.14 -0.73 2.91
N TYR A 76 7.43 -0.57 3.22
CA TYR A 76 8.24 -1.68 3.73
C TYR A 76 7.72 -2.21 5.06
N ARG A 77 7.37 -1.33 6.00
CA ARG A 77 6.81 -1.75 7.29
C ARG A 77 5.52 -2.56 7.11
N LEU A 78 4.61 -2.09 6.25
CA LEU A 78 3.34 -2.78 5.98
C LEU A 78 3.57 -4.16 5.35
N LEU A 79 4.50 -4.27 4.40
CA LEU A 79 4.86 -5.55 3.78
C LEU A 79 5.41 -6.54 4.81
N CYS A 80 6.28 -6.10 5.71
CA CYS A 80 6.82 -6.92 6.79
C CYS A 80 5.74 -7.36 7.80
N GLN A 81 4.72 -6.53 8.03
CA GLN A 81 3.60 -6.86 8.92
C GLN A 81 2.65 -7.89 8.31
N SER A 82 2.49 -7.88 6.98
CA SER A 82 1.45 -8.66 6.28
C SER A 82 1.59 -10.19 6.42
N ARG A 83 2.71 -10.71 6.96
CA ARG A 83 2.99 -12.13 7.32
C ARG A 83 2.10 -13.17 6.64
N LYS A 84 1.96 -13.12 5.32
CA LYS A 84 1.50 -14.30 4.60
C LYS A 84 2.60 -15.33 4.83
N PRO A 85 2.28 -16.54 5.30
CA PRO A 85 3.30 -17.55 5.46
C PRO A 85 3.98 -17.72 4.11
N VAL A 86 5.29 -17.55 4.07
CA VAL A 86 6.10 -18.29 3.10
C VAL A 86 5.96 -19.72 3.57
N PHE A 87 4.91 -20.40 3.10
CA PHE A 87 4.70 -21.80 3.41
C PHE A 87 5.85 -22.52 2.73
N TRP A 88 6.81 -22.98 3.54
CA TRP A 88 7.76 -23.99 3.11
C TRP A 88 6.94 -25.29 2.97
N ALA A 89 6.62 -25.67 1.74
CA ALA A 89 6.29 -27.04 1.38
C ALA A 89 6.69 -27.26 -0.07
#